data_AF-A0A6C0JGL1-F1
#
_entry.id   AF-A0A6C0JGL1-F1
#
_cell.length_a   1.000
_cell.length_b   1.000
_cell.length_c   1.000
_cell.angle_alpha   90.00
_cell.angle_beta   90.00
_cell.angle_gamma   90.00
#
_symmetry.space_group_name_H-M   'P 1'
#
loop_
_entity.id
_entity.type
_entity.pdbx_description
1 polymer ?
#
loop_
_entity_poly.entity_id
_entity_poly.type
_entity_poly.pdbx_seq_one_letter_code
_entity_poly.pdbx_strand_id
1 'polypeptide(L)'
;MTQPSLTNEQQTEISNYINALRLKHQAPAILWDNKIYTFSQKWSAHLSTNNLFQHSGNKDYGENLAYFQGYGTDIMVLLKLSVDSWYNEVSKYDFANPGFSKSTGHFTCLVWKSSSNFAMGITIDMTSQTAIITMNTFPPGNVVGQFQDNVFPLSLPSPSPSPVPSPIPVPSPPEININRTIISALYNIVYLMNSKQNKFSIIYAINNIISTYSQYLTQPTISALQNLIYLFQVNSSRMTIVHYINSIIMSIQSTI
;
A
#
# COMPACT_ATOMS: atom_id res chain seq x y z
N MET A 1 -5.36 38.75 14.12
CA MET A 1 -4.47 37.79 13.43
C MET A 1 -5.34 36.88 12.58
N THR A 2 -4.98 36.66 11.32
CA THR A 2 -5.66 35.71 10.42
C THR A 2 -5.37 34.30 10.91
N GLN A 3 -6.41 33.56 11.30
CA GLN A 3 -6.30 32.17 11.72
C GLN A 3 -5.90 31.29 10.53
N PRO A 4 -5.11 30.23 10.73
CA PRO A 4 -4.70 29.35 9.64
C PRO A 4 -5.92 28.67 9.02
N SER A 5 -6.01 28.72 7.71
CA SER A 5 -6.97 27.91 6.94
C SER A 5 -6.30 26.60 6.52
N LEU A 6 -7.00 25.49 6.66
CA LEU A 6 -6.51 24.19 6.19
C LEU A 6 -6.40 24.17 4.66
N THR A 7 -5.23 23.76 4.14
CA THR A 7 -5.04 23.56 2.70
C THR A 7 -5.77 22.31 2.21
N ASN A 8 -5.98 22.17 0.90
CA ASN A 8 -6.63 20.99 0.34
C ASN A 8 -5.84 19.70 0.63
N GLU A 9 -4.51 19.78 0.69
CA GLU A 9 -3.63 18.66 1.05
C GLU A 9 -3.87 18.25 2.51
N GLN A 10 -3.93 19.20 3.43
CA GLN A 10 -4.21 18.94 4.85
C GLN A 10 -5.61 18.35 5.06
N GLN A 11 -6.61 18.88 4.36
CA GLN A 11 -7.98 18.34 4.37
C GLN A 11 -8.03 16.90 3.86
N THR A 12 -7.31 16.61 2.77
CA THR A 12 -7.21 15.26 2.20
C THR A 12 -6.50 14.30 3.14
N GLU A 13 -5.38 14.74 3.73
CA GLU A 13 -4.58 13.93 4.65
C GLU A 13 -5.37 13.55 5.90
N ILE A 14 -6.04 14.51 6.55
CA ILE A 14 -6.84 14.23 7.75
C ILE A 14 -8.09 13.39 7.42
N SER A 15 -8.70 13.58 6.25
CA SER A 15 -9.80 12.74 5.77
C SER A 15 -9.38 11.29 5.60
N ASN A 16 -8.23 11.04 4.95
CA ASN A 16 -7.69 9.69 4.79
C ASN A 16 -7.37 9.06 6.14
N TYR A 17 -6.82 9.84 7.08
CA TYR A 17 -6.49 9.38 8.42
C TYR A 17 -7.75 8.92 9.20
N ILE A 18 -8.80 9.74 9.20
CA ILE A 18 -10.09 9.40 9.83
C ILE A 18 -10.74 8.21 9.13
N ASN A 19 -10.71 8.17 7.80
CA ASN A 19 -11.31 7.08 7.02
C ASN A 19 -10.60 5.73 7.25
N ALA A 20 -9.30 5.72 7.50
CA ALA A 20 -8.58 4.51 7.91
C ALA A 20 -9.08 3.97 9.26
N LEU A 21 -9.44 4.84 10.21
CA LEU A 21 -10.02 4.44 11.49
C LEU A 21 -11.46 3.98 11.33
N ARG A 22 -12.29 4.71 10.56
CA ARG A 22 -13.67 4.33 10.26
C ARG A 22 -13.76 2.96 9.58
N LEU A 23 -12.84 2.67 8.66
CA LEU A 23 -12.76 1.37 7.98
C LEU A 23 -12.58 0.22 8.98
N LYS A 24 -11.75 0.40 10.02
CA LYS A 24 -11.59 -0.60 11.11
C LYS A 24 -12.91 -0.89 11.81
N HIS A 25 -13.88 0.01 11.76
CA HIS A 25 -15.20 -0.13 12.39
C HIS A 25 -16.32 -0.33 11.38
N GLN A 26 -16.00 -0.78 10.15
CA GLN A 26 -16.97 -1.02 9.07
C GLN A 26 -17.85 0.20 8.75
N ALA A 27 -17.41 1.39 9.14
CA ALA A 27 -18.06 2.64 8.85
C ALA A 27 -17.57 3.12 7.46
N PRO A 28 -18.48 3.49 6.54
CA PRO A 28 -18.09 4.03 5.24
C PRO A 28 -17.19 5.27 5.38
N ALA A 29 -16.40 5.52 4.34
CA ALA A 29 -15.61 6.73 4.26
C ALA A 29 -16.52 7.98 4.39
N ILE A 30 -16.11 8.91 5.25
CA ILE A 30 -16.74 10.20 5.46
C ILE A 30 -16.07 11.24 4.56
N LEU A 31 -16.86 12.18 4.02
CA LEU A 31 -16.42 13.16 3.03
C LEU A 31 -16.23 14.55 3.65
N TRP A 32 -15.17 15.24 3.24
CA TRP A 32 -14.97 16.62 3.64
C TRP A 32 -16.08 17.53 3.09
N ASP A 33 -16.62 18.43 3.92
CA ASP A 33 -17.65 19.41 3.53
C ASP A 33 -17.27 20.84 3.93
N ASN A 34 -17.20 21.74 2.94
CA ASN A 34 -16.77 23.12 3.15
C ASN A 34 -17.76 24.00 3.94
N LYS A 35 -19.05 23.65 3.97
CA LYS A 35 -20.04 24.32 4.82
C LYS A 35 -19.83 23.93 6.27
N ILE A 36 -19.60 22.65 6.53
CA ILE A 36 -19.24 22.17 7.88
C ILE A 36 -17.90 22.80 8.30
N TYR A 37 -16.92 22.86 7.41
CA TYR A 37 -15.62 23.48 7.71
C TYR A 37 -15.76 24.94 8.15
N THR A 38 -16.58 25.71 7.45
CA THR A 38 -16.87 27.11 7.81
C THR A 38 -17.43 27.21 9.23
N PHE A 39 -18.30 26.28 9.62
CA PHE A 39 -18.84 26.21 10.97
C PHE A 39 -17.77 25.82 11.99
N SER A 40 -17.06 24.69 11.78
CA SER A 40 -16.02 24.20 12.67
C SER A 40 -14.96 25.27 12.92
N GLN A 41 -14.46 25.91 11.87
CA GLN A 41 -13.44 26.95 11.97
C GLN A 41 -13.91 28.20 12.73
N LYS A 42 -15.18 28.59 12.56
CA LYS A 42 -15.76 29.70 13.34
C LYS A 42 -15.89 29.32 14.81
N TRP A 43 -16.28 28.08 15.11
CA TRP A 43 -16.44 27.62 16.48
C TRP A 43 -15.10 27.52 17.22
N SER A 44 -14.06 26.97 16.60
CA SER A 44 -12.72 26.93 17.22
C SER A 44 -12.18 28.33 17.52
N ALA A 45 -12.41 29.29 16.60
CA ALA A 45 -12.03 30.68 16.79
C ALA A 45 -12.83 31.35 17.90
N HIS A 46 -14.13 31.08 17.99
CA HIS A 46 -14.99 31.56 19.07
C HIS A 46 -14.52 31.06 20.44
N LEU A 47 -14.26 29.76 20.57
CA LEU A 47 -13.76 29.16 21.81
C LEU A 47 -12.44 29.78 22.25
N SER A 48 -11.50 29.96 21.31
CA SER A 48 -10.19 30.55 21.63
C SER A 48 -10.30 32.01 22.04
N THR A 49 -11.07 32.82 21.30
CA THR A 49 -11.23 34.26 21.57
C THR A 49 -11.87 34.52 22.93
N ASN A 50 -12.77 33.63 23.36
CA ASN A 50 -13.53 33.80 24.60
C ASN A 50 -12.95 32.98 25.78
N ASN A 51 -11.83 32.28 25.58
CA ASN A 51 -11.23 31.40 26.58
C ASN A 51 -12.24 30.36 27.12
N LEU A 52 -12.95 29.68 26.22
CA LEU A 52 -13.96 28.68 26.53
C LEU A 52 -13.55 27.30 26.01
N PHE A 53 -14.10 26.25 26.63
CA PHE A 53 -14.01 24.88 26.13
C PHE A 53 -15.35 24.17 26.33
N GLN A 54 -16.27 24.39 25.40
CA GLN A 54 -17.64 23.88 25.48
C GLN A 54 -18.20 23.58 24.09
N HIS A 55 -19.20 22.70 24.05
CA HIS A 55 -19.90 22.39 22.82
C HIS A 55 -20.68 23.59 22.27
N SER A 56 -20.84 23.64 20.95
CA SER A 56 -21.56 24.72 20.26
C SER A 56 -23.05 24.76 20.54
N GLY A 57 -23.63 23.64 20.99
CA GLY A 57 -25.08 23.48 21.15
C GLY A 57 -25.83 23.41 19.81
N ASN A 58 -25.13 23.40 18.67
CA ASN A 58 -25.73 23.13 17.38
C ASN A 58 -26.28 21.70 17.36
N LYS A 59 -27.49 21.53 16.81
CA LYS A 59 -28.19 20.23 16.76
C LYS A 59 -28.12 19.55 15.39
N ASP A 60 -27.66 20.27 14.38
CA ASP A 60 -27.55 19.78 13.01
C ASP A 60 -26.28 18.93 12.84
N TYR A 61 -25.25 19.17 13.64
CA TYR A 61 -23.96 18.48 13.56
C TYR A 61 -23.65 17.65 14.81
N GLY A 62 -22.97 16.52 14.60
CA GLY A 62 -22.16 15.91 15.65
C GLY A 62 -20.95 16.80 15.94
N GLU A 63 -20.35 16.67 17.12
CA GLU A 63 -19.24 17.53 17.52
C GLU A 63 -18.24 16.84 18.44
N ASN A 64 -16.96 16.94 18.08
CA ASN A 64 -15.83 16.63 18.96
C ASN A 64 -14.95 17.86 19.16
N LEU A 65 -14.39 18.01 20.36
CA LEU A 65 -13.50 19.11 20.73
C LEU A 65 -12.18 18.56 21.25
N ALA A 66 -11.08 19.27 20.98
CA ALA A 66 -9.79 19.01 21.61
C ALA A 66 -9.10 20.34 21.94
N TYR A 67 -8.30 20.31 23.00
CA TYR A 67 -7.52 21.43 23.48
C TYR A 67 -6.09 20.95 23.75
N PHE A 68 -5.11 21.70 23.29
CA PHE A 68 -3.70 21.46 23.57
C PHE A 68 -3.01 22.74 24.02
N GLN A 69 -2.02 22.61 24.91
CA GLN A 69 -1.14 23.68 25.31
C GLN A 69 0.30 23.16 25.39
N GLY A 70 1.23 23.82 24.70
CA GLY A 70 2.64 23.42 24.71
C GLY A 70 2.99 22.22 23.81
N TYR A 71 2.10 21.83 22.90
CA TYR A 71 2.31 20.73 21.93
C TYR A 71 2.91 21.22 20.59
N GLY A 72 3.39 22.46 20.55
CA GLY A 72 3.81 23.14 19.32
C GLY A 72 2.63 23.66 18.50
N THR A 73 2.92 24.10 17.28
CA THR A 73 1.96 24.79 16.41
C THR A 73 1.83 24.13 15.03
N ASP A 74 2.32 22.91 14.88
CA ASP A 74 2.14 22.14 13.64
C ASP A 74 0.68 21.66 13.56
N ILE A 75 -0.02 22.17 12.54
CA ILE A 75 -1.45 21.93 12.34
C ILE A 75 -1.75 20.44 12.18
N MET A 76 -0.99 19.71 11.36
CA MET A 76 -1.31 18.31 11.08
C MET A 76 -1.00 17.41 12.26
N VAL A 77 0.04 17.72 13.02
CA VAL A 77 0.33 17.04 14.30
C VAL A 77 -0.84 17.23 15.27
N LEU A 78 -1.32 18.46 15.46
CA LEU A 78 -2.42 18.76 16.39
C LEU A 78 -3.76 18.12 15.95
N LEU A 79 -4.06 18.11 14.65
CA LEU A 79 -5.26 17.46 14.12
C LEU A 79 -5.21 15.94 14.33
N LYS A 80 -4.07 15.28 14.03
CA LYS A 80 -3.92 13.83 14.25
C LYS A 80 -3.97 13.47 15.73
N LEU A 81 -3.31 14.24 16.60
CA LEU A 81 -3.40 14.05 18.05
C LEU A 81 -4.84 14.16 18.57
N SER A 82 -5.64 15.08 18.01
CA SER A 82 -7.07 15.18 18.34
C SER A 82 -7.81 13.90 17.97
N VAL A 83 -7.62 13.42 16.75
CA VAL A 83 -8.26 12.19 16.24
C VAL A 83 -7.84 10.97 17.04
N ASP A 84 -6.55 10.83 17.36
CA ASP A 84 -6.01 9.75 18.20
C ASP A 84 -6.62 9.77 19.60
N SER A 85 -6.66 10.95 20.24
CA SER A 85 -7.24 11.11 21.57
C SER A 85 -8.71 10.68 21.60
N TRP A 86 -9.49 11.12 20.61
CA TRP A 86 -10.89 10.73 20.45
C TRP A 86 -11.06 9.24 20.17
N TYR A 87 -10.23 8.67 19.29
CA TYR A 87 -10.31 7.25 18.92
C TYR A 87 -9.91 6.33 20.07
N ASN A 88 -8.93 6.71 20.89
CA ASN A 88 -8.45 5.91 22.03
C ASN A 88 -9.53 5.63 23.08
N GLU A 89 -10.63 6.39 23.09
CA GLU A 89 -11.80 6.08 23.90
C GLU A 89 -12.45 4.72 23.54
N VAL A 90 -12.15 4.13 22.37
CA VAL A 90 -12.56 2.77 22.00
C VAL A 90 -12.22 1.75 23.08
N SER A 91 -11.10 1.94 23.80
CA SER A 91 -10.67 1.08 24.91
C SER A 91 -11.65 1.03 26.08
N LYS A 92 -12.57 2.00 26.16
CA LYS A 92 -13.58 2.13 27.22
C LYS A 92 -14.98 1.81 26.72
N TYR A 93 -15.16 1.56 25.42
CA TYR A 93 -16.49 1.33 24.84
C TYR A 93 -16.90 -0.14 24.97
N ASP A 94 -18.03 -0.38 25.62
CA ASP A 94 -18.62 -1.70 25.73
C ASP A 94 -19.55 -1.97 24.53
N PHE A 95 -19.05 -2.73 23.56
CA PHE A 95 -19.82 -3.12 22.38
C PHE A 95 -20.99 -4.08 22.70
N ALA A 96 -20.96 -4.78 23.84
CA ALA A 96 -22.05 -5.65 24.27
C ALA A 96 -23.20 -4.85 24.92
N ASN A 97 -22.91 -3.67 25.46
CA ASN A 97 -23.88 -2.74 26.03
C ASN A 97 -23.76 -1.36 25.35
N PRO A 98 -24.11 -1.24 24.07
CA PRO A 98 -23.87 -0.04 23.28
C PRO A 98 -24.69 1.14 23.78
N GLY A 99 -24.07 2.32 23.86
CA GLY A 99 -24.74 3.51 24.35
C GLY A 99 -23.83 4.71 24.52
N PHE A 100 -24.41 5.81 24.97
CA PHE A 100 -23.66 7.03 25.25
C PHE A 100 -22.95 6.95 26.61
N SER A 101 -21.69 7.36 26.63
CA SER A 101 -20.96 7.72 27.84
C SER A 101 -20.12 8.95 27.58
N LYS A 102 -19.94 9.80 28.61
CA LYS A 102 -19.00 10.92 28.55
C LYS A 102 -17.57 10.50 28.24
N SER A 103 -17.20 9.24 28.50
CA SER A 103 -15.86 8.71 28.27
C SER A 103 -15.65 8.07 26.90
N THR A 104 -16.71 7.98 26.07
CA THR A 104 -16.68 7.32 24.75
C THR A 104 -17.40 8.12 23.66
N GLY A 105 -17.92 9.30 24.01
CA GLY A 105 -18.68 10.15 23.11
C GLY A 105 -17.89 10.61 21.89
N HIS A 106 -16.58 10.82 22.04
CA HIS A 106 -15.76 11.26 20.92
C HIS A 106 -15.48 10.12 19.95
N PHE A 107 -15.13 8.93 20.47
CA PHE A 107 -14.95 7.73 19.65
C PHE A 107 -16.23 7.42 18.86
N THR A 108 -17.37 7.35 19.55
CA THR A 108 -18.67 7.02 18.94
C THR A 108 -19.07 8.02 17.86
N CYS A 109 -18.84 9.32 18.06
CA CYS A 109 -19.04 10.35 17.04
C CYS A 109 -18.12 10.17 15.81
N LEU A 110 -16.84 9.83 16.05
CA LEU A 110 -15.83 9.66 15.00
C LEU A 110 -16.14 8.49 14.06
N VAL A 111 -16.55 7.35 14.62
CA VAL A 111 -16.83 6.11 13.86
C VAL A 111 -18.29 5.91 13.50
N TRP A 112 -19.16 6.91 13.75
CA TRP A 112 -20.60 6.81 13.50
C TRP A 112 -20.89 6.47 12.03
N LYS A 113 -21.43 5.27 11.78
CA LYS A 113 -21.64 4.73 10.43
C LYS A 113 -22.44 5.66 9.53
N SER A 114 -23.53 6.23 10.04
CA SER A 114 -24.47 7.03 9.24
C SER A 114 -23.97 8.45 8.94
N SER A 115 -22.93 8.94 9.63
CA SER A 115 -22.35 10.25 9.31
C SER A 115 -21.60 10.16 7.98
N SER A 116 -22.00 10.99 7.01
CA SER A 116 -21.50 10.97 5.63
C SER A 116 -20.56 12.13 5.31
N ASN A 117 -20.66 13.23 6.05
CA ASN A 117 -19.87 14.44 5.85
C ASN A 117 -19.24 14.90 7.15
N PHE A 118 -18.06 15.51 7.06
CA PHE A 118 -17.40 16.11 8.20
C PHE A 118 -16.50 17.28 7.79
N ALA A 119 -16.06 18.05 8.77
CA ALA A 119 -14.88 18.89 8.64
C ALA A 119 -14.27 19.21 10.00
N MET A 120 -13.01 19.63 9.98
CA MET A 120 -12.27 20.07 11.16
C MET A 120 -11.86 21.54 11.07
N GLY A 121 -12.01 22.27 12.16
CA GLY A 121 -11.52 23.63 12.34
C GLY A 121 -10.45 23.66 13.41
N ILE A 122 -9.47 24.56 13.28
CA ILE A 122 -8.38 24.72 14.24
C ILE A 122 -8.07 26.20 14.45
N THR A 123 -7.89 26.60 15.70
CA THR A 123 -7.42 27.93 16.05
C THR A 123 -6.22 27.79 16.97
N ILE A 124 -5.13 28.49 16.65
CA ILE A 124 -3.87 28.47 17.41
C ILE A 124 -3.60 29.89 17.92
N ASP A 125 -3.45 30.02 19.23
CA ASP A 125 -2.89 31.23 19.83
C ASP A 125 -1.37 31.04 19.98
N MET A 126 -0.62 31.75 19.13
CA MET A 126 0.83 31.71 19.10
C MET A 126 1.48 32.28 20.37
N THR A 127 0.80 33.16 21.10
CA THR A 127 1.31 33.77 22.33
C THR A 127 1.23 32.79 23.49
N SER A 128 0.08 32.16 23.68
CA SER A 128 -0.12 31.16 24.74
C SER A 128 0.31 29.75 24.35
N GLN A 129 0.66 29.52 23.08
CA GLN A 129 0.90 28.21 22.47
C GLN A 129 -0.24 27.22 22.75
N THR A 130 -1.48 27.73 22.67
CA THR A 130 -2.70 26.93 22.83
C THR A 130 -3.33 26.68 21.47
N ALA A 131 -3.95 25.50 21.33
CA ALA A 131 -4.68 25.13 20.13
C ALA A 131 -6.04 24.54 20.51
N ILE A 132 -7.09 25.02 19.84
CA ILE A 132 -8.44 24.48 19.95
C ILE A 132 -8.84 23.87 18.61
N ILE A 133 -9.26 22.62 18.65
CA ILE A 133 -9.69 21.84 17.48
C ILE A 133 -11.15 21.48 17.67
N THR A 134 -11.91 21.62 16.60
CA THR A 134 -13.32 21.24 16.50
C THR A 134 -13.49 20.31 15.32
N MET A 135 -14.17 19.18 15.48
CA MET A 135 -14.65 18.36 14.37
C MET A 135 -16.16 18.34 14.41
N ASN A 136 -16.80 18.55 13.27
CA ASN A 136 -18.25 18.45 13.14
C ASN A 136 -18.62 17.44 12.05
N THR A 137 -19.72 16.71 12.25
CA THR A 137 -20.18 15.65 11.34
C THR A 137 -21.66 15.81 10.98
N PHE A 138 -22.06 15.36 9.79
CA PHE A 138 -23.45 15.33 9.34
C PHE A 138 -23.76 14.00 8.62
N PRO A 139 -24.93 13.38 8.84
CA PRO A 139 -25.84 13.58 9.99
C PRO A 139 -25.14 13.43 11.34
N PRO A 140 -25.70 13.97 12.44
CA PRO A 140 -25.06 13.93 13.75
C PRO A 140 -24.94 12.50 14.29
N GLY A 141 -23.81 12.22 14.94
CA GLY A 141 -23.62 10.98 15.68
C GLY A 141 -24.25 11.01 17.07
N ASN A 142 -24.01 9.96 17.85
CA ASN A 142 -24.40 9.85 19.26
C ASN A 142 -25.91 9.99 19.52
N VAL A 143 -26.73 9.63 18.54
CA VAL A 143 -28.18 9.62 18.69
C VAL A 143 -28.58 8.47 19.62
N VAL A 144 -29.22 8.81 20.74
CA VAL A 144 -29.69 7.83 21.73
C VAL A 144 -30.60 6.79 21.05
N GLY A 145 -30.32 5.52 21.30
CA GLY A 145 -31.04 4.39 20.70
C GLY A 145 -30.50 3.90 19.35
N GLN A 146 -29.48 4.55 18.78
CA GLN A 146 -28.93 4.17 17.47
C GLN A 146 -27.49 3.66 17.50
N PHE A 147 -26.91 3.47 18.69
CA PHE A 147 -25.50 3.09 18.84
C PHE A 147 -25.18 1.72 18.24
N GLN A 148 -26.06 0.73 18.44
CA GLN A 148 -25.86 -0.63 17.94
C GLN A 148 -25.73 -0.70 16.41
N ASP A 149 -26.45 0.17 15.69
CA ASP A 149 -26.44 0.21 14.22
C ASP A 149 -25.33 1.10 13.64
N ASN A 150 -24.64 1.86 14.49
CA ASN A 150 -23.70 2.89 14.05
C ASN A 150 -22.27 2.75 14.59
N VAL A 151 -22.06 1.97 15.65
CA VAL A 151 -20.75 1.82 16.31
C VAL A 151 -20.42 0.34 16.38
N PHE A 152 -19.74 -0.15 15.35
CA PHE A 152 -19.35 -1.56 15.28
C PHE A 152 -18.01 -1.81 15.97
N PRO A 153 -17.76 -3.03 16.48
CA PRO A 153 -16.44 -3.42 16.96
C PRO A 153 -15.40 -3.33 15.84
N LEU A 154 -14.13 -3.49 16.21
CA LEU A 154 -13.09 -3.70 15.21
C LEU A 154 -13.54 -4.81 14.26
N SER A 155 -13.37 -4.57 12.97
CA SER A 155 -13.56 -5.59 11.95
C SER A 155 -12.63 -6.68 12.41
N LEU A 156 -13.19 -7.83 12.77
CA LEU A 156 -12.40 -9.02 12.79
C LEU A 156 -11.65 -9.01 11.45
N PRO A 157 -10.33 -9.26 11.42
CA PRO A 157 -9.74 -9.62 10.14
C PRO A 157 -10.71 -10.64 9.59
N SER A 158 -11.28 -10.39 8.39
CA SER A 158 -12.05 -11.44 7.72
C SER A 158 -11.24 -12.70 7.93
N PRO A 159 -11.81 -13.79 8.47
CA PRO A 159 -11.08 -15.05 8.49
C PRO A 159 -10.52 -15.14 7.09
N SER A 160 -9.17 -15.12 6.99
CA SER A 160 -8.50 -15.13 5.69
C SER A 160 -9.28 -16.16 4.89
N PRO A 161 -9.92 -15.76 3.77
CA PRO A 161 -10.94 -16.59 3.15
C PRO A 161 -10.40 -18.00 3.17
N SER A 162 -11.09 -18.95 3.83
CA SER A 162 -10.62 -20.33 3.91
C SER A 162 -10.11 -20.64 2.52
N PRO A 163 -8.81 -20.97 2.35
CA PRO A 163 -8.18 -20.93 1.05
C PRO A 163 -9.16 -21.62 0.12
N VAL A 164 -9.67 -20.86 -0.87
CA VAL A 164 -10.48 -21.45 -1.94
C VAL A 164 -9.73 -22.74 -2.27
N PRO A 165 -10.36 -23.94 -2.21
CA PRO A 165 -9.67 -25.17 -2.58
C PRO A 165 -8.96 -24.82 -3.86
N SER A 166 -7.62 -24.81 -3.83
CA SER A 166 -6.86 -24.14 -4.87
C SER A 166 -7.47 -24.57 -6.19
N PRO A 167 -7.90 -23.65 -7.10
CA PRO A 167 -8.20 -24.11 -8.44
C PRO A 167 -7.04 -25.02 -8.81
N ILE A 168 -7.34 -26.28 -9.21
CA ILE A 168 -6.31 -27.25 -9.59
C ILE A 168 -5.25 -26.43 -10.30
N PRO A 169 -4.00 -26.35 -9.78
CA PRO A 169 -3.03 -25.46 -10.36
C PRO A 169 -3.08 -25.73 -11.86
N VAL A 170 -3.42 -24.73 -12.67
CA VAL A 170 -3.03 -24.81 -14.08
C VAL A 170 -1.55 -25.14 -13.95
N PRO A 171 -1.10 -26.31 -14.45
CA PRO A 171 0.27 -26.72 -14.25
C PRO A 171 1.12 -25.51 -14.59
N SER A 172 1.90 -25.03 -13.61
CA SER A 172 2.92 -24.03 -13.93
C SER A 172 3.58 -24.56 -15.19
N PRO A 173 3.67 -23.77 -16.28
CA PRO A 173 4.43 -24.19 -17.44
C PRO A 173 5.73 -24.74 -16.88
N PRO A 174 6.11 -26.00 -17.21
CA PRO A 174 7.26 -26.64 -16.58
C PRO A 174 8.36 -25.60 -16.60
N GLU A 175 8.95 -25.29 -15.43
CA GLU A 175 10.11 -24.42 -15.38
C GLU A 175 11.07 -25.01 -16.40
N ILE A 176 11.18 -24.37 -17.55
CA ILE A 176 12.06 -24.84 -18.60
C ILE A 176 13.40 -24.70 -17.91
N ASN A 177 14.02 -25.84 -17.61
CA ASN A 177 15.39 -25.82 -17.15
C ASN A 177 16.19 -25.39 -18.39
N ILE A 178 16.32 -24.07 -18.53
CA ILE A 178 16.91 -23.41 -19.69
C ILE A 178 18.33 -23.93 -19.85
N ASN A 179 19.04 -24.17 -18.74
CA ASN A 179 20.36 -24.81 -18.73
C ASN A 179 20.33 -26.21 -19.37
N ARG A 180 19.37 -27.09 -19.03
CA ARG A 180 19.20 -28.39 -19.71
C ARG A 180 18.90 -28.24 -21.20
N THR A 181 18.06 -27.28 -21.57
CA THR A 181 17.68 -27.04 -22.98
C THR A 181 18.88 -26.57 -23.81
N ILE A 182 19.69 -25.66 -23.26
CA ILE A 182 20.92 -25.18 -23.90
C ILE A 182 21.95 -26.32 -24.00
N ILE A 183 22.12 -27.13 -22.94
CA ILE A 183 23.01 -28.30 -22.95
C ILE A 183 22.59 -29.30 -24.03
N SER A 184 21.29 -29.60 -24.16
CA SER A 184 20.79 -30.46 -25.24
C SER A 184 21.05 -29.88 -26.63
N ALA A 185 20.88 -28.56 -26.80
CA ALA A 185 21.20 -27.89 -28.06
C ALA A 185 22.69 -27.97 -28.39
N LEU A 186 23.58 -27.85 -27.40
CA LEU A 186 25.03 -28.04 -27.55
C LEU A 186 25.41 -29.48 -27.92
N TYR A 187 24.77 -30.48 -27.30
CA TYR A 187 24.94 -31.88 -27.73
C TYR A 187 24.45 -32.12 -29.16
N ASN A 188 23.39 -31.42 -29.59
CA ASN A 188 22.94 -31.48 -30.98
C ASN A 188 24.00 -30.90 -31.93
N ILE A 189 24.73 -29.85 -31.56
CA ILE A 189 25.88 -29.37 -32.36
C ILE A 189 26.91 -30.48 -32.56
N VAL A 190 27.27 -31.21 -31.51
CA VAL A 190 28.20 -32.36 -31.59
C VAL A 190 27.61 -33.46 -32.50
N TYR A 191 26.31 -33.74 -32.40
CA TYR A 191 25.64 -34.69 -33.28
C TYR A 191 25.66 -34.27 -34.76
N LEU A 192 25.38 -33.00 -35.06
CA LEU A 192 25.44 -32.45 -36.42
C LEU A 192 26.86 -32.54 -36.99
N MET A 193 27.89 -32.30 -36.17
CA MET A 193 29.29 -32.52 -36.55
C MET A 193 29.58 -33.99 -36.88
N ASN A 194 29.05 -34.93 -36.10
CA ASN A 194 29.24 -36.36 -36.32
C ASN A 194 28.51 -36.87 -37.58
N SER A 195 27.37 -36.25 -37.89
CA SER A 195 26.57 -36.52 -39.08
C SER A 195 27.10 -35.83 -40.34
N LYS A 196 28.29 -35.22 -40.28
CA LYS A 196 28.96 -34.49 -41.37
C LYS A 196 28.09 -33.40 -42.01
N GLN A 197 27.23 -32.75 -41.23
CA GLN A 197 26.46 -31.61 -41.72
C GLN A 197 27.38 -30.48 -42.15
N ASN A 198 26.94 -29.69 -43.13
CA ASN A 198 27.75 -28.59 -43.63
C ASN A 198 27.95 -27.52 -42.54
N LYS A 199 29.09 -26.84 -42.61
CA LYS A 199 29.51 -25.83 -41.62
C LYS A 199 28.52 -24.68 -41.46
N PHE A 200 27.83 -24.27 -42.53
CA PHE A 200 26.84 -23.19 -42.47
C PHE A 200 25.62 -23.59 -41.62
N SER A 201 25.14 -24.82 -41.77
CA SER A 201 24.04 -25.36 -40.95
C SER A 201 24.40 -25.44 -39.47
N ILE A 202 25.66 -25.77 -39.15
CA ILE A 202 26.13 -25.83 -37.76
C ILE A 202 26.24 -24.42 -37.16
N ILE A 203 26.83 -23.46 -37.90
CA ILE A 203 26.92 -22.05 -37.46
C ILE A 203 25.51 -21.46 -37.27
N TYR A 204 24.59 -21.75 -38.18
CA TYR A 204 23.21 -21.32 -38.09
C TYR A 204 22.54 -21.86 -36.82
N ALA A 205 22.73 -23.14 -36.49
CA ALA A 205 22.23 -23.73 -35.25
C ALA A 205 22.78 -23.03 -34.01
N ILE A 206 24.07 -22.66 -33.99
CA ILE A 206 24.68 -21.94 -32.86
C ILE A 206 24.10 -20.51 -32.74
N ASN A 207 23.95 -19.79 -33.86
CA ASN A 207 23.31 -18.47 -33.87
C ASN A 207 21.87 -18.50 -33.36
N ASN A 208 21.11 -19.54 -33.72
CA ASN A 208 19.76 -19.74 -33.22
C ASN A 208 19.72 -19.96 -31.70
N ILE A 209 20.71 -20.64 -31.12
CA ILE A 209 20.81 -20.78 -29.66
C ILE A 209 21.02 -19.40 -29.02
N ILE A 210 21.94 -18.59 -29.55
CA ILE A 210 22.22 -17.26 -29.00
C ILE A 210 20.98 -16.35 -29.10
N SER A 211 20.33 -16.30 -30.26
CA SER A 211 19.18 -15.41 -30.48
C SER A 211 17.98 -15.80 -29.61
N THR A 212 17.64 -17.09 -29.58
CA THR A 212 16.48 -17.64 -28.86
C THR A 212 16.64 -17.49 -27.34
N TYR A 213 17.85 -17.67 -26.82
CA TYR A 213 18.10 -17.71 -25.37
C TYR A 213 18.88 -16.52 -24.83
N SER A 214 19.07 -15.45 -25.63
CA SER A 214 19.87 -14.26 -25.28
C SER A 214 19.57 -13.67 -23.91
N GLN A 215 18.30 -13.57 -23.52
CA GLN A 215 17.87 -13.02 -22.22
C GLN A 215 18.18 -13.93 -21.02
N TYR A 216 18.49 -15.21 -21.27
CA TYR A 216 18.75 -16.21 -20.24
C TYR A 216 20.23 -16.63 -20.14
N LEU A 217 21.03 -16.30 -21.16
CA LEU A 217 22.45 -16.64 -21.20
C LEU A 217 23.27 -15.61 -20.41
N THR A 218 24.24 -16.10 -19.64
CA THR A 218 25.24 -15.21 -19.05
C THR A 218 26.15 -14.64 -20.14
N GLN A 219 26.70 -13.44 -19.91
CA GLN A 219 27.66 -12.82 -20.84
C GLN A 219 28.86 -13.73 -21.15
N PRO A 220 29.46 -14.46 -20.18
CA PRO A 220 30.47 -15.47 -20.48
C PRO A 220 29.99 -16.57 -21.45
N THR A 221 28.77 -17.06 -21.29
CA THR A 221 28.21 -18.10 -22.17
C THR A 221 27.98 -17.60 -23.59
N ILE A 222 27.45 -16.37 -23.75
CA ILE A 222 27.28 -15.73 -25.06
C ILE A 222 28.63 -15.60 -25.77
N SER A 223 29.64 -15.08 -25.08
CA SER A 223 31.01 -14.94 -25.60
C SER A 223 31.61 -16.28 -26.01
N ALA A 224 31.37 -17.34 -25.24
CA ALA A 224 31.86 -18.68 -25.58
C ALA A 224 31.18 -19.25 -26.83
N LEU A 225 29.87 -19.04 -27.01
CA LEU A 225 29.16 -19.46 -28.22
C LEU A 225 29.61 -18.68 -29.47
N GLN A 226 29.86 -17.38 -29.32
CA GLN A 226 30.43 -16.56 -30.40
C GLN A 226 31.84 -17.04 -30.78
N ASN A 227 32.67 -17.39 -29.80
CA ASN A 227 33.98 -17.96 -30.06
C ASN A 227 33.90 -19.35 -30.71
N LEU A 228 32.90 -20.17 -30.36
CA LEU A 228 32.64 -21.43 -31.05
C LEU A 228 32.34 -21.22 -32.54
N ILE A 229 31.53 -20.21 -32.89
CA ILE A 229 31.29 -19.83 -34.29
C ILE A 229 32.60 -19.46 -34.99
N TYR A 230 33.45 -18.67 -34.32
CA TYR A 230 34.76 -18.31 -34.83
C TYR A 230 35.64 -19.54 -35.11
N LEU A 231 35.68 -20.51 -34.19
CA LEU A 231 36.42 -21.76 -34.37
C LEU A 231 35.96 -22.55 -35.60
N PHE A 232 34.65 -22.58 -35.86
CA PHE A 232 34.14 -23.14 -37.11
C PHE A 232 34.60 -22.33 -38.32
N GLN A 233 34.49 -21.00 -38.29
CA GLN A 233 34.88 -20.10 -39.39
C GLN A 233 36.33 -20.28 -39.81
N VAL A 234 37.26 -20.44 -38.87
CA VAL A 234 38.69 -20.67 -39.14
C VAL A 234 39.05 -22.13 -39.44
N ASN A 235 38.07 -23.03 -39.57
CA ASN A 235 38.25 -24.45 -39.85
C ASN A 235 39.10 -25.18 -38.79
N SER A 236 38.88 -24.86 -37.51
CA SER A 236 39.54 -25.55 -36.38
C SER A 236 39.29 -27.06 -36.42
N SER A 237 40.23 -27.83 -35.86
CA SER A 237 40.13 -29.29 -35.85
C SER A 237 38.86 -29.76 -35.14
N ARG A 238 38.28 -30.87 -35.61
CA ARG A 238 37.10 -31.50 -34.98
C ARG A 238 37.32 -31.75 -33.49
N MET A 239 38.51 -32.22 -33.12
CA MET A 239 38.87 -32.51 -31.72
C MET A 239 38.84 -31.24 -30.86
N THR A 240 39.41 -30.14 -31.36
CA THR A 240 39.41 -28.83 -30.69
C THR A 240 37.98 -28.33 -30.48
N ILE A 241 37.13 -28.42 -31.50
CA ILE A 241 35.74 -27.94 -31.43
C ILE A 241 34.92 -28.77 -30.44
N VAL A 242 35.03 -30.10 -30.47
CA VAL A 242 34.30 -30.97 -29.53
C VAL A 242 34.75 -30.72 -28.09
N HIS A 243 36.06 -30.57 -27.85
CA HIS A 243 36.57 -30.24 -26.52
C HIS A 243 36.04 -28.90 -26.02
N TYR A 244 35.98 -27.89 -26.90
CA TYR A 244 35.46 -26.57 -26.56
C TYR A 244 33.94 -26.59 -26.28
N ILE A 245 33.16 -27.38 -27.03
CA ILE A 245 31.73 -27.55 -26.72
C ILE A 245 31.54 -28.18 -25.34
N ASN A 246 32.34 -29.20 -25.00
CA ASN A 246 32.26 -29.84 -23.70
C ASN A 246 32.62 -28.90 -22.54
N SER A 247 33.57 -27.97 -22.72
CA SER A 247 33.88 -26.98 -21.68
C SER A 247 32.73 -26.00 -21.44
N ILE A 248 32.03 -25.58 -22.50
CA ILE A 248 30.81 -24.76 -22.39
C ILE A 248 29.73 -25.53 -21.61
N ILE A 249 29.51 -26.80 -21.96
CA ILE A 249 28.54 -27.67 -21.26
C ILE A 249 28.87 -27.77 -19.76
N MET A 250 30.12 -28.06 -19.41
CA MET A 250 30.55 -28.16 -18.00
C MET A 250 30.34 -26.84 -17.24
N SER A 251 30.65 -25.70 -17.87
CA SER A 251 30.44 -24.38 -17.25
C SER A 251 28.96 -24.10 -16.98
N ILE A 252 28.05 -24.51 -17.88
CA ILE A 252 26.60 -24.35 -17.68
C ILE A 252 26.10 -25.34 -16.61
N GLN A 253 26.68 -26.53 -16.51
CA GLN A 253 26.32 -27.50 -15.47
C GLN A 253 26.71 -27.03 -14.07
N SER A 254 27.84 -26.34 -13.92
CA SER A 254 28.30 -25.83 -12.62
C SER A 254 27.45 -24.70 -12.03
N THR A 255 26.52 -24.14 -12.81
CA THR A 255 25.61 -23.06 -12.40
C THR A 255 24.17 -23.55 -12.15
N ILE A 256 23.92 -24.87 -12.26
CA ILE A 256 22.68 -25.56 -11.87
C ILE A 256 22.79 -25.95 -10.39
#